data_AF-A0A8C0HH51-F1
#
_entry.id   AF-A0A8C0HH51-F1
#
_cell.length_a   1.000
_cell.length_b   1.000
_cell.length_c   1.000
_cell.angle_alpha   90.00
_cell.angle_beta   90.00
_cell.angle_gamma   90.00
#
_symmetry.space_group_name_H-M   'P 1'
#
loop_
_entity.id
_entity.type
_entity.pdbx_description
1 polymer ?
#
loop_
_entity_poly.entity_id
_entity_poly.type
_entity_poly.pdbx_seq_one_letter_code
_entity_poly.pdbx_strand_id
1 'polypeptide(L)'
;MAATQKLVKDIIDSKKEEAVRSKRRKGAKNSETVAKVALMKLKMHACGDKSLPQTERIYFQVFLPKGSKEKSKPMFFCSKWSIGKVVDFAACLADLKNDNNKSTAKVNQDTPCLK
;
A
#
# COMPACT_ATOMS: atom_id res chain seq x y z
N MET A 1 -34.69 -36.28 -38.44
CA MET A 1 -34.42 -35.23 -37.43
C MET A 1 -33.23 -35.55 -36.49
N ALA A 2 -32.29 -36.42 -36.87
CA ALA A 2 -31.14 -36.78 -36.02
C ALA A 2 -29.91 -35.87 -36.24
N ALA A 3 -29.72 -35.36 -37.46
CA ALA A 3 -28.55 -34.53 -37.83
C ALA A 3 -28.56 -33.15 -37.13
N THR A 4 -29.74 -32.56 -36.92
CA THR A 4 -29.88 -31.26 -36.24
C THR A 4 -29.57 -31.33 -34.75
N GLN A 5 -29.93 -32.43 -34.08
CA GLN A 5 -29.63 -32.62 -32.66
C GLN A 5 -28.13 -32.76 -32.39
N LYS A 6 -27.39 -33.36 -33.32
CA LYS A 6 -25.94 -33.53 -33.22
C LYS A 6 -25.23 -32.18 -33.32
N LEU A 7 -25.61 -31.36 -34.31
CA LEU A 7 -25.06 -30.01 -34.49
C LEU A 7 -25.34 -29.10 -33.27
N VAL A 8 -26.53 -29.20 -32.67
CA VAL A 8 -26.87 -28.41 -31.48
C VAL A 8 -26.01 -28.83 -30.28
N LYS A 9 -25.73 -30.13 -30.10
CA LYS A 9 -24.83 -30.61 -29.04
C LYS A 9 -23.40 -30.09 -29.24
N ASP A 10 -22.88 -30.20 -30.46
CA ASP A 10 -21.52 -29.75 -30.79
C ASP A 10 -21.35 -28.23 -30.55
N ILE A 11 -22.39 -27.42 -30.80
CA ILE A 11 -22.40 -25.98 -30.53
C ILE A 11 -22.38 -25.69 -29.01
N ILE A 12 -23.16 -26.43 -28.22
CA ILE A 12 -23.23 -26.24 -26.77
C ILE A 12 -21.89 -26.62 -26.12
N ASP A 13 -21.30 -27.74 -26.55
CA ASP A 13 -20.01 -28.20 -26.04
C ASP A 13 -18.87 -27.23 -26.41
N SER A 14 -18.85 -26.71 -27.65
CA SER A 14 -17.88 -25.68 -28.07
C SER A 14 -18.01 -24.39 -27.26
N LYS A 15 -19.24 -23.94 -26.95
CA LYS A 15 -19.46 -22.72 -26.15
C LYS A 15 -19.06 -22.92 -24.67
N LYS A 16 -19.20 -24.15 -24.16
CA LYS A 16 -18.79 -24.52 -22.80
C LYS A 16 -17.26 -24.59 -22.68
N GLU A 17 -16.58 -25.12 -23.69
CA GLU A 17 -15.11 -25.11 -23.81
C GLU A 17 -14.53 -23.67 -23.81
N GLU A 18 -15.15 -22.74 -24.56
CA GLU A 18 -14.72 -21.34 -24.59
C GLU A 18 -14.90 -20.62 -23.24
N ALA A 19 -16.00 -20.89 -22.54
CA ALA A 19 -16.25 -20.35 -21.20
C ALA A 19 -15.27 -20.86 -20.13
N VAL A 20 -14.67 -22.03 -20.34
CA VAL A 20 -13.63 -22.60 -19.46
C VAL A 20 -12.25 -22.05 -19.82
N ARG A 21 -11.95 -21.81 -21.11
CA ARG A 21 -10.68 -21.21 -21.56
C ARG A 21 -10.52 -19.73 -21.19
N SER A 22 -11.63 -18.98 -21.04
CA SER A 22 -11.59 -17.57 -20.63
C SER A 22 -11.17 -17.34 -19.17
N LYS A 23 -11.15 -18.38 -18.32
CA LYS A 23 -10.64 -18.30 -16.93
C LYS A 23 -9.12 -18.33 -16.80
N ARG A 24 -8.37 -18.35 -17.90
CA ARG A 24 -6.90 -18.47 -17.87
C ARG A 24 -6.18 -17.35 -18.61
N ARG A 25 -6.36 -16.11 -18.16
CA ARG A 25 -5.41 -15.02 -18.42
C ARG A 25 -5.25 -14.14 -17.18
N LYS A 26 -4.69 -14.70 -16.10
CA LYS A 26 -3.92 -13.87 -15.17
C LYS A 26 -2.73 -13.36 -15.99
N GLY A 27 -2.86 -12.16 -16.54
CA GLY A 27 -1.79 -11.49 -17.27
C GLY A 27 -0.50 -11.54 -16.46
N ALA A 28 0.64 -11.55 -17.15
CA ALA A 28 1.97 -11.60 -16.55
C ALA A 28 2.01 -10.70 -15.30
N LYS A 29 2.55 -11.22 -14.20
CA LYS A 29 2.75 -10.48 -12.96
C LYS A 29 3.69 -9.31 -13.25
N ASN A 30 3.15 -8.19 -13.73
CA ASN A 30 3.90 -7.01 -14.11
C ASN A 30 4.27 -6.27 -12.81
N SER A 31 5.21 -6.86 -12.06
CA SER A 31 5.71 -6.37 -10.78
C SER A 31 6.19 -4.92 -10.88
N GLU A 32 6.75 -4.54 -12.02
CA GLU A 32 7.14 -3.16 -12.32
C GLU A 32 5.95 -2.21 -12.33
N THR A 33 4.85 -2.59 -12.97
CA THR A 33 3.62 -1.79 -12.99
C THR A 33 2.98 -1.76 -11.61
N VAL A 34 3.00 -2.87 -10.86
CA VAL A 34 2.52 -2.91 -9.47
C VAL A 34 3.34 -1.96 -8.59
N ALA A 35 4.67 -1.95 -8.72
CA ALA A 35 5.56 -1.07 -7.98
C ALA A 35 5.36 0.41 -8.33
N LYS A 36 5.22 0.72 -9.63
CA LYS A 36 4.92 2.09 -10.09
C LYS A 36 3.58 2.58 -9.58
N VAL A 37 2.53 1.75 -9.67
CA VAL A 37 1.19 2.11 -9.17
C VAL A 37 1.21 2.26 -7.64
N ALA A 38 1.95 1.44 -6.90
CA ALA A 38 2.12 1.60 -5.46
C ALA A 38 2.75 2.95 -5.10
N LEU A 39 3.80 3.35 -5.83
CA LEU A 39 4.44 4.65 -5.66
C LEU A 39 3.49 5.81 -6.00
N MET A 40 2.68 5.68 -7.08
CA MET A 40 1.68 6.68 -7.42
C MET A 40 0.62 6.84 -6.33
N LYS A 41 0.07 5.73 -5.82
CA LYS A 41 -0.91 5.76 -4.72
C LYS A 41 -0.33 6.42 -3.48
N LEU A 42 0.91 6.05 -3.13
CA LEU A 42 1.60 6.62 -1.99
C LEU A 42 1.81 8.13 -2.16
N LYS A 43 2.26 8.59 -3.34
CA LYS A 43 2.42 10.03 -3.62
C LYS A 43 1.10 10.79 -3.66
N MET A 44 0.03 10.17 -4.14
CA MET A 44 -1.30 10.77 -4.26
C MET A 44 -1.96 10.99 -2.89
N HIS A 45 -1.80 10.04 -1.98
CA HIS A 45 -2.42 10.10 -0.64
C HIS A 45 -1.51 10.71 0.42
N ALA A 46 -0.22 10.91 0.13
CA ALA A 46 0.71 11.42 1.12
C ALA A 46 0.37 12.84 1.58
N CYS A 47 0.25 13.01 2.89
CA CYS A 47 0.10 14.31 3.53
C CYS A 47 1.43 14.83 4.09
N GLY A 48 1.60 16.13 4.09
CA GLY A 48 2.83 16.79 4.55
C GLY A 48 2.77 18.29 4.28
N ASP A 49 3.89 18.98 4.51
CA ASP A 49 4.00 20.41 4.31
C ASP A 49 4.04 20.78 2.81
N LYS A 50 2.98 21.44 2.33
CA LYS A 50 2.83 21.83 0.93
C LYS A 50 3.87 22.86 0.48
N SER A 51 4.53 23.56 1.41
CA SER A 51 5.58 24.54 1.11
C SER A 51 6.87 23.90 0.60
N LEU A 52 7.08 22.60 0.89
CA LEU A 52 8.30 21.90 0.48
C LEU A 52 8.33 21.68 -1.05
N PRO A 53 9.45 21.98 -1.73
CA PRO A 53 9.61 21.70 -3.16
C PRO A 53 9.51 20.19 -3.43
N GLN A 54 8.90 19.81 -4.56
CA GLN A 54 8.73 18.39 -4.91
C GLN A 54 10.06 17.63 -5.02
N THR A 55 11.14 18.31 -5.41
CA THR A 55 12.50 17.76 -5.52
C THR A 55 13.05 17.27 -4.18
N GLU A 56 12.61 17.86 -3.07
CA GLU A 56 13.10 17.53 -1.73
C GLU A 56 12.13 16.62 -0.95
N ARG A 57 10.96 16.30 -1.54
CA ARG A 57 9.95 15.45 -0.90
C ARG A 57 10.35 13.98 -0.99
N ILE A 58 10.60 13.39 0.17
CA ILE A 58 10.73 11.95 0.33
C ILE A 58 9.41 11.42 0.89
N TYR A 59 8.88 10.38 0.26
CA TYR A 59 7.58 9.83 0.61
C TYR A 59 7.73 8.48 1.32
N PHE A 60 6.98 8.29 2.41
CA PHE A 60 6.99 7.07 3.20
C PHE A 60 5.57 6.61 3.54
N GLN A 61 5.39 5.31 3.64
CA GLN A 61 4.23 4.71 4.29
C GLN A 61 4.54 4.57 5.78
N VAL A 62 4.03 5.49 6.61
CA VAL A 62 4.31 5.49 8.05
C VAL A 62 3.32 4.56 8.74
N PHE A 63 3.82 3.52 9.39
CA PHE A 63 3.00 2.62 10.21
C PHE A 63 2.90 3.15 11.63
N LEU A 64 1.66 3.23 12.13
CA LEU A 64 1.37 3.84 13.42
C LEU A 64 1.29 2.75 14.50
N PRO A 65 1.56 3.09 15.77
CA PRO A 65 1.50 2.13 16.87
C PRO A 65 0.07 1.59 17.09
N LYS A 66 0.00 0.39 17.69
CA LYS A 66 -1.26 -0.30 18.03
C LYS A 66 -2.10 0.61 18.95
N GLY A 67 -3.30 0.99 18.50
CA GLY A 67 -4.19 1.91 19.23
C GLY A 67 -4.43 3.25 18.52
N SER A 68 -3.72 3.54 17.45
CA SER A 68 -4.02 4.68 16.56
C SER A 68 -5.23 4.39 15.66
N LYS A 69 -5.93 5.46 15.21
CA LYS A 69 -7.13 5.37 14.36
C LYS A 69 -6.86 4.69 13.02
N GLU A 70 -5.65 4.84 12.48
CA GLU A 70 -5.24 4.31 11.19
C GLU A 70 -4.02 3.40 11.36
N LYS A 71 -3.98 2.25 10.66
CA LYS A 71 -2.83 1.33 10.74
C LYS A 71 -1.57 1.89 10.10
N SER A 72 -1.76 2.68 9.04
CA SER A 72 -0.67 3.31 8.31
C SER A 72 -1.18 4.55 7.60
N LYS A 73 -0.35 5.57 7.54
CA LYS A 73 -0.65 6.83 6.87
C LYS A 73 0.49 7.18 5.91
N PRO A 74 0.21 7.38 4.62
CA PRO A 74 1.21 7.87 3.69
C PRO A 74 1.56 9.32 4.05
N MET A 75 2.84 9.62 4.17
CA MET A 75 3.34 10.95 4.52
C MET A 75 4.54 11.31 3.64
N PHE A 76 4.83 12.61 3.52
CA PHE A 76 6.06 13.07 2.89
C PHE A 76 6.82 14.06 3.77
N PHE A 77 8.15 14.02 3.68
CA PHE A 77 9.07 14.82 4.48
C PHE A 77 10.17 15.44 3.62
N CYS A 78 10.89 16.42 4.17
CA CYS A 78 12.05 17.00 3.52
C CYS A 78 13.28 16.11 3.71
N SER A 79 14.03 15.87 2.64
CA SER A 79 15.29 15.12 2.65
C SER A 79 16.37 15.69 3.58
N LYS A 80 16.28 16.99 3.91
CA LYS A 80 17.24 17.70 4.75
C LYS A 80 16.89 17.66 6.25
N TRP A 81 15.73 17.11 6.63
CA TRP A 81 15.32 17.08 8.03
C TRP A 81 16.05 15.99 8.81
N SER A 82 16.35 16.28 10.08
CA SER A 82 16.82 15.26 11.01
C SER A 82 15.71 14.28 11.34
N ILE A 83 16.08 13.05 11.71
CA ILE A 83 15.13 12.01 12.12
C ILE A 83 14.22 12.48 13.26
N GLY A 84 14.76 13.22 14.24
CA GLY A 84 13.95 13.79 15.33
C GLY A 84 12.83 14.69 14.80
N LYS A 85 13.16 15.64 13.91
CA LYS A 85 12.17 16.53 13.29
C LYS A 85 11.15 15.77 12.45
N VAL A 86 11.57 14.73 11.72
CA VAL A 86 10.67 13.86 10.94
C VAL A 86 9.68 13.15 11.87
N VAL A 87 10.15 12.60 12.99
CA VAL A 87 9.31 11.92 13.98
C VAL A 87 8.34 12.88 14.65
N ASP A 88 8.82 14.06 15.06
CA ASP A 88 7.97 15.09 15.66
C ASP A 88 6.86 15.53 14.70
N PHE A 89 7.21 15.78 13.44
CA PHE A 89 6.25 16.17 12.42
C PHE A 89 5.27 15.03 12.08
N ALA A 90 5.74 13.79 11.99
CA ALA A 90 4.88 12.63 11.78
C ALA A 90 3.89 12.44 12.93
N ALA A 91 4.32 12.64 14.17
CA ALA A 91 3.46 12.60 15.34
C ALA A 91 2.39 13.71 15.30
N CYS A 92 2.77 14.95 14.94
CA CYS A 92 1.81 16.04 14.73
C CYS A 92 0.79 15.70 13.63
N LEU A 93 1.23 15.17 12.49
CA LEU A 93 0.33 14.77 11.39
C LEU A 93 -0.57 13.58 11.73
N ALA A 94 -0.12 12.71 12.63
CA ALA A 94 -0.85 11.55 13.10
C ALA A 94 -1.76 11.86 14.31
N ASP A 95 -1.73 13.09 14.82
CA ASP A 95 -2.38 13.48 16.08
C ASP A 95 -1.98 12.55 17.24
N LEU A 96 -0.71 12.16 17.27
CA LEU A 96 -0.12 11.32 18.30
C LEU A 96 0.59 12.19 19.33
N LYS A 97 0.36 11.88 20.60
CA LYS A 97 1.10 12.50 21.70
C LYS A 97 2.55 12.04 21.67
N ASN A 98 3.44 12.95 21.32
CA ASN A 98 4.89 12.72 21.34
C ASN A 98 5.47 13.24 22.66
N ASP A 99 5.81 12.33 23.57
CA ASP A 99 6.43 12.63 24.86
C ASP A 99 7.96 12.41 24.84
N ASN A 100 8.62 12.32 23.67
CA ASN A 100 10.08 12.08 23.55
C ASN A 100 10.96 13.15 24.22
N ASN A 101 10.43 14.33 24.55
CA ASN A 101 11.15 15.37 25.27
C ASN A 101 11.05 15.24 26.81
N LYS A 102 10.42 14.18 27.33
CA LYS A 102 10.36 13.88 28.76
C LYS A 102 11.39 12.83 29.09
N SER A 103 12.34 13.17 29.97
CA SER A 103 13.43 12.32 30.47
C SER A 103 13.01 11.02 31.18
N THR A 104 11.71 10.71 31.21
CA THR A 104 11.11 9.53 31.86
C THR A 104 10.60 8.47 30.87
N ALA A 105 10.96 8.54 29.59
CA ALA A 105 10.60 7.51 28.62
C ALA A 105 11.25 6.17 29.01
N LYS A 106 10.55 5.37 29.81
CA LYS A 106 10.97 4.01 30.12
C LYS A 106 11.08 3.25 28.80
N VAL A 107 12.27 2.70 28.55
CA VAL A 107 12.50 1.70 27.52
C VAL A 107 11.65 0.49 27.91
N ASN A 108 10.44 0.37 27.35
CA ASN A 108 9.69 -0.88 27.41
C ASN A 108 10.42 -1.86 26.49
N GLN A 109 11.45 -2.50 27.05
CA GLN A 109 11.97 -3.76 26.56
C GLN A 109 10.82 -4.76 26.71
N ASP A 110 10.12 -5.09 25.62
CA ASP A 110 9.34 -6.31 25.46
C ASP A 110 8.72 -6.34 24.06
N THR A 111 9.55 -6.49 23.04
CA THR A 111 9.14 -7.16 21.80
C THR A 111 10.20 -8.18 21.46
N PRO A 112 9.91 -9.49 21.49
CA PRO A 112 10.87 -10.49 21.06
C PRO A 112 11.11 -10.30 19.57
N CYS A 113 12.35 -9.99 19.21
CA CYS A 113 12.82 -10.06 17.83
C CYS A 113 12.50 -11.47 17.30
N LEU A 114 11.66 -11.56 16.27
CA LEU A 114 11.49 -12.80 15.51
C LEU A 114 12.87 -13.20 14.97
N LYS A 115 13.35 -14.35 15.45
CA LYS A 115 14.43 -15.12 14.84
C LYS A 115 13.93 -15.78 13.56
#